data_AF-A0A2H0V9S7-F1
#
_entry.id   AF-A0A2H0V9S7-F1
#
_cell.length_a   1.000
_cell.length_b   1.000
_cell.length_c   1.000
_cell.angle_alpha   90.00
_cell.angle_beta   90.00
_cell.angle_gamma   90.00
#
_symmetry.space_group_name_H-M   'P 1'
#
loop_
_entity.id
_entity.type
_entity.pdbx_description
1 polymer ?
#
loop_
_entity_poly.entity_id
_entity_poly.type
_entity_poly.pdbx_seq_one_letter_code
_entity_poly.pdbx_strand_id
1 'polypeptide(L)'
;MSVVVAPSASAAAGSGDLVKVSGASAGYYIGSDNRLYVFPNEDVYKSWYSDFSSVVTISATELNGFGAPKANITMRPGTKLVKRPIPTAPEVYAVEPGGVLRWIDSEETAITLYGANWADRVVDVVDSFFTNYQGDDAKTDKVTAVSYPAGSLVKFGSSADVYYINTDGKAQKITTESVFVANRFSWENVLTATIAMPETASDITTQNAGLVDTASGAATTGTVPGTGTGLSVALASDNPASATVIANGTDGQNAQALVSFVKLNFTASADGAVKVTNLKLKRTGISADSDVDALYLYDGDSVTTMLADGASVSSNYVTFNNSNGIFTVPAGATKSVTLRGDLLDNTGSGKTIGFQIESASDVTTDGAT
;
A
#
# COMPACT_ATOMS: atom_id res chain seq x y z
N MET A 1 5.63 41.94 29.05
CA MET A 1 4.35 41.44 28.49
C MET A 1 4.68 40.29 27.58
N SER A 2 4.40 39.05 28.00
CA SER A 2 4.61 37.88 27.15
C SER A 2 3.33 37.63 26.38
N VAL A 3 3.36 37.86 25.06
CA VAL A 3 2.24 37.53 24.18
C VAL A 3 2.46 36.08 23.74
N VAL A 4 1.78 35.16 24.42
CA VAL A 4 1.57 33.81 23.89
C VAL A 4 0.49 33.94 22.82
N VAL A 5 0.90 34.00 21.56
CA VAL A 5 0.00 33.76 20.44
C VAL A 5 -0.28 32.26 20.44
N ALA A 6 -1.45 31.86 20.94
CA ALA A 6 -1.96 30.52 20.70
C ALA A 6 -2.05 30.32 19.17
N PRO A 7 -1.58 29.19 18.61
CA PRO A 7 -1.81 28.93 17.21
C PRO A 7 -3.31 28.91 16.97
N SER A 8 -3.75 29.72 16.02
CA SER A 8 -5.09 29.69 15.45
C SER A 8 -5.48 28.24 15.21
N ALA A 9 -6.52 27.76 15.89
CA ALA A 9 -7.12 26.47 15.58
C ALA A 9 -7.59 26.53 14.13
N SER A 10 -6.79 25.93 13.23
CA SER A 10 -7.26 25.55 11.90
C SER A 10 -8.52 24.70 12.08
N ALA A 11 -9.48 24.81 11.16
CA ALA A 11 -10.61 23.91 11.14
C ALA A 11 -10.09 22.46 11.25
N ALA A 12 -10.73 21.64 12.11
CA ALA A 12 -10.35 20.25 12.28
C ALA A 12 -10.41 19.55 10.92
N ALA A 13 -9.36 18.81 10.57
CA ALA A 13 -9.32 18.09 9.30
C ALA A 13 -10.50 17.11 9.20
N GLY A 14 -11.02 16.92 8.00
CA GLY A 14 -12.20 16.08 7.75
C GLY A 14 -12.06 15.22 6.50
N SER A 15 -13.09 14.42 6.24
CA SER A 15 -13.18 13.59 5.03
C SER A 15 -12.89 14.42 3.77
N GLY A 16 -11.99 13.92 2.93
CA GLY A 16 -11.54 14.55 1.69
C GLY A 16 -10.26 15.37 1.83
N ASP A 17 -9.80 15.64 3.06
CA ASP A 17 -8.59 16.41 3.29
C ASP A 17 -7.33 15.57 3.14
N LEU A 18 -6.29 16.23 2.65
CA LEU A 18 -4.92 15.73 2.69
C LEU A 18 -4.24 16.28 3.92
N VAL A 19 -3.67 15.40 4.74
CA VAL A 19 -3.05 15.78 6.02
C VAL A 19 -1.64 15.24 6.17
N LYS A 20 -0.82 15.98 6.90
CA LYS A 20 0.49 15.53 7.36
C LYS A 20 0.81 16.07 8.74
N VAL A 21 1.73 15.42 9.44
CA VAL A 21 2.30 15.95 10.69
C VAL A 21 3.56 16.75 10.38
N SER A 22 3.74 17.87 11.07
CA SER A 22 4.94 18.71 10.91
C SER A 22 6.20 17.89 11.19
N GLY A 23 7.18 17.94 10.27
CA GLY A 23 8.43 17.17 10.37
C GLY A 23 8.33 15.70 9.94
N ALA A 24 7.14 15.19 9.64
CA ALA A 24 6.96 13.85 9.08
C ALA A 24 6.96 13.90 7.54
N SER A 25 7.49 12.86 6.91
CA SER A 25 7.48 12.69 5.44
C SER A 25 6.20 12.01 4.92
N ALA A 26 5.46 11.30 5.78
CA ALA A 26 4.25 10.60 5.40
C ALA A 26 3.06 11.57 5.23
N GLY A 27 2.40 11.49 4.07
CA GLY A 27 1.14 12.16 3.79
C GLY A 27 -0.03 11.18 3.85
N TYR A 28 -1.19 11.67 4.30
CA TYR A 28 -2.41 10.88 4.45
C TYR A 28 -3.58 11.56 3.74
N TYR A 29 -4.52 10.75 3.28
CA TYR A 29 -5.85 11.17 2.84
C TYR A 29 -6.87 10.72 3.86
N ILE A 30 -7.82 11.58 4.23
CA ILE A 30 -8.95 11.20 5.07
C ILE A 30 -10.09 10.74 4.16
N GLY A 31 -10.43 9.45 4.23
CA GLY A 31 -11.51 8.87 3.45
C GLY A 31 -12.90 9.36 3.88
N SER A 32 -13.91 9.05 3.07
CA SER A 32 -15.32 9.30 3.39
C SER A 32 -15.83 8.54 4.63
N ASP A 33 -15.08 7.53 5.06
CA ASP A 33 -15.28 6.77 6.28
C ASP A 33 -14.56 7.37 7.51
N ASN A 34 -14.01 8.59 7.38
CA ASN A 34 -13.18 9.26 8.38
C ASN A 34 -11.96 8.43 8.82
N ARG A 35 -11.42 7.58 7.94
CA ARG A 35 -10.18 6.82 8.20
C ARG A 35 -9.02 7.36 7.38
N LEU A 36 -7.81 7.19 7.89
CA LEU A 36 -6.59 7.56 7.18
C LEU A 36 -6.26 6.55 6.08
N TYR A 37 -5.80 7.05 4.95
CA TYR A 37 -5.22 6.28 3.86
C TYR A 37 -3.84 6.84 3.54
N VAL A 38 -2.85 5.98 3.33
CA VAL A 38 -1.45 6.39 3.20
C VAL A 38 -1.05 6.44 1.73
N PHE A 39 -0.31 7.48 1.34
CA PHE A 39 0.41 7.48 0.07
C PHE A 39 1.72 6.70 0.23
N PRO A 40 1.92 5.59 -0.50
CA PRO A 40 3.12 4.75 -0.34
C PRO A 40 4.39 5.42 -0.89
N ASN A 41 4.24 6.33 -1.85
CA ASN A 41 5.33 7.12 -2.43
C ASN A 41 4.80 8.38 -3.13
N GLU A 42 5.74 9.22 -3.59
CA GLU A 42 5.44 10.47 -4.27
C GLU A 42 4.79 10.28 -5.65
N ASP A 43 5.13 9.21 -6.38
CA ASP A 43 4.53 8.94 -7.71
C ASP A 43 3.03 8.68 -7.61
N VAL A 44 2.60 7.90 -6.60
CA VAL A 44 1.18 7.69 -6.33
C VAL A 44 0.52 9.01 -5.93
N TYR A 45 1.13 9.83 -5.08
CA TYR A 45 0.58 11.14 -4.74
C TYR A 45 0.39 12.02 -5.98
N LYS A 46 1.43 12.15 -6.82
CA LYS A 46 1.43 12.95 -8.05
C LYS A 46 0.47 12.44 -9.12
N SER A 47 0.09 11.17 -9.06
CA SER A 47 -0.96 10.63 -9.92
C SER A 47 -2.35 11.17 -9.59
N TRP A 48 -2.58 11.59 -8.34
CA TRP A 48 -3.85 12.12 -7.84
C TRP A 48 -3.87 13.64 -7.69
N TYR A 49 -2.74 14.26 -7.38
CA TYR A 49 -2.63 15.68 -7.06
C TYR A 49 -1.43 16.31 -7.77
N SER A 50 -1.59 17.53 -8.30
CA SER A 50 -0.52 18.24 -9.03
C SER A 50 0.64 18.65 -8.13
N ASP A 51 0.34 19.00 -6.89
CA ASP A 51 1.28 19.57 -5.94
C ASP A 51 0.81 19.33 -4.50
N PHE A 52 1.57 19.85 -3.53
CA PHE A 52 1.28 19.69 -2.09
C PHE A 52 0.47 20.86 -1.50
N SER A 53 -0.11 21.75 -2.31
CA SER A 53 -0.79 22.96 -1.80
C SER A 53 -2.06 22.66 -1.02
N SER A 54 -2.70 21.52 -1.31
CA SER A 54 -3.88 21.03 -0.62
C SER A 54 -3.57 20.28 0.68
N VAL A 55 -2.29 20.06 1.01
CA VAL A 55 -1.89 19.31 2.20
C VAL A 55 -1.94 20.22 3.43
N VAL A 56 -2.85 19.90 4.34
CA VAL A 56 -3.00 20.56 5.64
C VAL A 56 -2.02 19.95 6.64
N THR A 57 -1.34 20.79 7.42
CA THR A 57 -0.50 20.32 8.51
C THR A 57 -1.31 20.26 9.79
N ILE A 58 -1.43 19.07 10.39
CA ILE A 58 -2.16 18.81 11.62
C ILE A 58 -1.23 18.36 12.75
N SER A 59 -1.73 18.38 13.98
CA SER A 59 -0.98 17.85 15.13
C SER A 59 -0.95 16.32 15.12
N ALA A 60 0.07 15.71 15.74
CA ALA A 60 0.11 14.25 15.91
C ALA A 60 -1.09 13.71 16.71
N THR A 61 -1.57 14.48 17.70
CA THR A 61 -2.76 14.12 18.49
C THR A 61 -4.02 14.09 17.62
N GLU A 62 -4.18 15.06 16.72
CA GLU A 62 -5.30 15.11 15.78
C GLU A 62 -5.23 13.96 14.77
N LEU A 63 -4.05 13.68 14.20
CA LEU A 63 -3.84 12.55 13.30
C LEU A 63 -4.20 11.22 13.99
N ASN A 64 -3.74 11.02 15.22
CA ASN A 64 -4.03 9.81 16.00
C ASN A 64 -5.53 9.64 16.31
N GLY A 65 -6.30 10.73 16.30
CA GLY A 65 -7.76 10.71 16.47
C GLY A 65 -8.50 9.95 15.36
N PHE A 66 -7.91 9.86 14.16
CA PHE A 66 -8.46 9.08 13.03
C PHE A 66 -8.09 7.58 13.09
N GLY A 67 -7.28 7.18 14.08
CA GLY A 67 -6.77 5.82 14.22
C GLY A 67 -5.70 5.47 13.19
N ALA A 68 -5.34 4.19 13.11
CA ALA A 68 -4.34 3.75 12.14
C ALA A 68 -4.85 3.80 10.69
N PRO A 69 -3.92 4.00 9.73
CA PRO A 69 -4.23 3.90 8.32
C PRO A 69 -4.97 2.62 7.96
N LYS A 70 -6.01 2.76 7.14
CA LYS A 70 -6.83 1.67 6.63
C LYS A 70 -6.12 0.86 5.57
N ALA A 71 -5.51 1.55 4.62
CA ALA A 71 -4.90 0.96 3.44
C ALA A 71 -3.96 1.97 2.78
N ASN A 72 -3.17 1.47 1.83
CA ASN A 72 -2.36 2.31 0.96
C ASN A 72 -3.17 2.71 -0.28
N ILE A 73 -2.99 3.95 -0.69
CA ILE A 73 -3.53 4.48 -1.93
C ILE A 73 -2.77 3.86 -3.10
N THR A 74 -3.50 3.49 -4.15
CA THR A 74 -2.94 2.98 -5.41
C THR A 74 -2.82 4.09 -6.45
N MET A 75 -2.04 3.82 -7.49
CA MET A 75 -1.89 4.72 -8.64
C MET A 75 -3.26 5.12 -9.18
N ARG A 76 -3.45 6.41 -9.49
CA ARG A 76 -4.73 6.88 -10.03
C ARG A 76 -5.03 6.19 -11.36
N PRO A 77 -6.25 5.67 -11.55
CA PRO A 77 -6.63 5.01 -12.80
C PRO A 77 -6.36 5.86 -14.04
N GLY A 78 -5.84 5.22 -15.10
CA GLY A 78 -5.56 5.84 -16.39
C GLY A 78 -4.37 6.81 -16.47
N THR A 79 -3.62 7.02 -15.38
CA THR A 79 -2.52 8.01 -15.33
C THR A 79 -1.17 7.40 -15.71
N LYS A 80 -0.64 6.50 -14.88
CA LYS A 80 0.63 5.80 -15.07
C LYS A 80 0.38 4.31 -15.27
N LEU A 81 1.32 3.67 -15.94
CA LEU A 81 1.44 2.22 -15.99
C LEU A 81 2.27 1.76 -14.79
N VAL A 82 1.97 0.61 -14.24
CA VAL A 82 2.75 0.04 -13.13
C VAL A 82 3.47 -1.20 -13.62
N LYS A 83 4.74 -1.36 -13.25
CA LYS A 83 5.46 -2.61 -13.49
C LYS A 83 5.94 -3.20 -12.18
N ARG A 84 5.94 -4.52 -12.14
CA ARG A 84 6.57 -5.26 -11.06
C ARG A 84 8.06 -5.42 -11.41
N PRO A 85 9.00 -4.99 -10.55
CA PRO A 85 10.43 -5.07 -10.82
C PRO A 85 10.94 -6.51 -10.63
N ILE A 86 10.50 -7.43 -11.49
CA ILE A 86 11.04 -8.79 -11.57
C ILE A 86 12.12 -8.80 -12.66
N PRO A 87 13.39 -9.07 -12.31
CA PRO A 87 14.51 -9.02 -13.27
C PRO A 87 14.35 -9.94 -14.49
N THR A 88 13.57 -11.01 -14.36
CA THR A 88 13.43 -12.06 -15.38
C THR A 88 12.16 -11.94 -16.23
N ALA A 89 11.19 -11.10 -15.84
CA ALA A 89 9.93 -10.89 -16.56
C ALA A 89 9.23 -9.60 -16.09
N PRO A 90 9.63 -8.41 -16.59
CA PRO A 90 8.96 -7.17 -16.23
C PRO A 90 7.61 -7.07 -16.93
N GLU A 91 6.56 -7.51 -16.25
CA GLU A 91 5.18 -7.36 -16.72
C GLU A 91 4.68 -5.95 -16.40
N VAL A 92 4.08 -5.29 -17.39
CA VAL A 92 3.55 -3.93 -17.28
C VAL A 92 2.02 -3.99 -17.29
N TYR A 93 1.41 -3.19 -16.41
CA TYR A 93 -0.02 -3.20 -16.18
C TYR A 93 -0.58 -1.78 -16.30
N ALA A 94 -1.74 -1.66 -16.93
CA ALA A 94 -2.61 -0.50 -16.77
C ALA A 94 -3.37 -0.62 -15.44
N VAL A 95 -3.67 0.53 -14.83
CA VAL A 95 -4.46 0.60 -13.60
C VAL A 95 -5.84 1.14 -13.92
N GLU A 96 -6.86 0.34 -13.65
CA GLU A 96 -8.28 0.66 -13.82
C GLU A 96 -8.92 1.07 -12.48
N PRO A 97 -10.14 1.67 -12.51
CA PRO A 97 -10.88 2.02 -11.29
C PRO A 97 -10.96 0.86 -10.30
N GLY A 98 -10.79 1.16 -9.01
CA GLY A 98 -10.71 0.12 -7.96
C GLY A 98 -9.32 -0.46 -7.75
N GLY A 99 -8.29 0.08 -8.41
CA GLY A 99 -6.91 -0.43 -8.29
C GLY A 99 -6.72 -1.76 -9.03
N VAL A 100 -7.55 -2.03 -10.03
CA VAL A 100 -7.52 -3.26 -10.82
C VAL A 100 -6.39 -3.18 -11.86
N LEU A 101 -5.59 -4.23 -11.95
CA LEU A 101 -4.50 -4.33 -12.89
C LEU A 101 -4.97 -5.04 -14.16
N ARG A 102 -4.54 -4.51 -15.31
CA ARG A 102 -4.75 -5.13 -16.62
C ARG A 102 -3.41 -5.27 -17.31
N TRP A 103 -3.00 -6.50 -17.60
CA TRP A 103 -1.70 -6.79 -18.20
C TRP A 103 -1.66 -6.25 -19.63
N ILE A 104 -0.55 -5.60 -20.00
CA ILE A 104 -0.25 -5.21 -21.37
C ILE A 104 0.66 -6.29 -21.95
N ASP A 105 0.11 -7.09 -22.85
CA ASP A 105 0.74 -8.34 -23.31
C ASP A 105 1.88 -8.16 -24.31
N SER A 106 2.02 -6.98 -24.90
CA SER A 106 3.07 -6.67 -25.85
C SER A 106 3.40 -5.18 -25.91
N GLU A 107 4.62 -4.88 -26.33
CA GLU A 107 5.06 -3.51 -26.63
C GLU A 107 4.26 -2.88 -27.78
N GLU A 108 3.81 -3.68 -28.75
CA GLU A 108 2.96 -3.21 -29.85
C GLU A 108 1.59 -2.70 -29.34
N THR A 109 0.96 -3.43 -28.41
CA THR A 109 -0.24 -2.97 -27.70
C THR A 109 0.04 -1.66 -26.96
N ALA A 110 1.18 -1.57 -26.27
CA ALA A 110 1.55 -0.38 -25.51
C ALA A 110 1.76 0.85 -26.43
N ILE A 111 2.50 0.70 -27.53
CA ILE A 111 2.74 1.76 -28.50
C ILE A 111 1.43 2.21 -29.15
N THR A 112 0.55 1.26 -29.49
CA THR A 112 -0.75 1.58 -30.08
C THR A 112 -1.55 2.49 -29.14
N LEU A 113 -1.71 2.11 -27.87
CA LEU A 113 -2.57 2.84 -26.95
C LEU A 113 -1.90 4.10 -26.37
N TYR A 114 -0.61 4.04 -26.05
CA TYR A 114 0.07 5.09 -25.27
C TYR A 114 1.12 5.87 -26.08
N GLY A 115 1.36 5.50 -27.34
CA GLY A 115 2.36 6.12 -28.21
C GLY A 115 3.79 5.60 -27.99
N ALA A 116 4.74 6.09 -28.79
CA ALA A 116 6.12 5.62 -28.78
C ALA A 116 6.83 5.81 -27.42
N ASN A 117 6.44 6.83 -26.65
CA ASN A 117 7.01 7.14 -25.33
C ASN A 117 6.24 6.47 -24.18
N TRP A 118 5.52 5.36 -24.43
CA TRP A 118 4.73 4.66 -23.41
C TRP A 118 5.57 4.27 -22.17
N ALA A 119 6.85 3.96 -22.37
CA ALA A 119 7.78 3.57 -21.31
C ALA A 119 7.98 4.67 -20.25
N ASP A 120 7.87 5.96 -20.63
CA ASP A 120 7.97 7.11 -19.71
C ASP A 120 6.76 7.20 -18.76
N ARG A 121 5.68 6.46 -19.08
CA ARG A 121 4.50 6.35 -18.21
C ARG A 121 4.63 5.23 -17.19
N VAL A 122 5.67 4.39 -17.28
CA VAL A 122 5.83 3.21 -16.45
C VAL A 122 6.52 3.56 -15.13
N VAL A 123 5.87 3.23 -14.03
CA VAL A 123 6.37 3.40 -12.66
C VAL A 123 6.71 2.03 -12.09
N ASP A 124 7.90 1.93 -11.52
CA ASP A 124 8.34 0.79 -10.73
C ASP A 124 7.58 0.75 -9.40
N VAL A 125 6.78 -0.29 -9.18
CA VAL A 125 6.10 -0.52 -7.91
C VAL A 125 6.77 -1.70 -7.23
N VAL A 126 7.43 -1.44 -6.10
CA VAL A 126 8.04 -2.52 -5.29
C VAL A 126 6.99 -3.58 -4.93
N ASP A 127 7.43 -4.83 -4.88
CA ASP A 127 6.54 -5.99 -4.77
C ASP A 127 5.59 -5.90 -3.56
N SER A 128 6.07 -5.39 -2.43
CA SER A 128 5.28 -5.18 -1.21
C SER A 128 4.15 -4.15 -1.36
N PHE A 129 4.24 -3.23 -2.31
CA PHE A 129 3.16 -2.29 -2.64
C PHE A 129 2.31 -2.75 -3.81
N PHE A 130 2.75 -3.76 -4.55
CA PHE A 130 2.00 -4.37 -5.64
C PHE A 130 0.78 -5.14 -5.12
N THR A 131 0.86 -5.66 -3.88
CA THR A 131 -0.25 -6.30 -3.17
C THR A 131 -1.41 -5.37 -2.84
N ASN A 132 -1.23 -4.05 -2.95
CA ASN A 132 -2.32 -3.08 -2.78
C ASN A 132 -3.28 -3.06 -3.99
N TYR A 133 -2.89 -3.66 -5.11
CA TYR A 133 -3.67 -3.70 -6.35
C TYR A 133 -4.40 -5.04 -6.51
N GLN A 134 -5.50 -5.03 -7.25
CA GLN A 134 -6.28 -6.22 -7.60
C GLN A 134 -5.77 -6.79 -8.92
N GLY A 135 -5.11 -7.96 -8.90
CA GLY A 135 -4.44 -8.52 -10.07
C GLY A 135 -4.89 -9.91 -10.50
N ASP A 136 -5.90 -10.49 -9.84
CA ASP A 136 -6.28 -11.91 -10.01
C ASP A 136 -6.65 -12.26 -11.46
N ASP A 137 -7.31 -11.34 -12.16
CA ASP A 137 -7.77 -11.51 -13.54
C ASP A 137 -6.93 -10.71 -14.55
N ALA A 138 -5.83 -10.09 -14.13
CA ALA A 138 -5.08 -9.13 -14.93
C ALA A 138 -4.58 -9.69 -16.28
N LYS A 139 -4.30 -11.00 -16.33
CA LYS A 139 -3.84 -11.68 -17.55
C LYS A 139 -4.98 -12.24 -18.40
N THR A 140 -6.07 -12.64 -17.77
CA THR A 140 -7.26 -13.18 -18.46
C THR A 140 -8.07 -12.06 -19.10
N ASP A 141 -8.21 -10.95 -18.38
CA ASP A 141 -8.83 -9.71 -18.85
C ASP A 141 -7.70 -8.68 -19.08
N LYS A 142 -6.89 -8.96 -20.09
CA LYS A 142 -5.72 -8.15 -20.46
C LYS A 142 -6.10 -6.98 -21.35
N VAL A 143 -5.24 -5.97 -21.37
CA VAL A 143 -5.35 -4.86 -22.32
C VAL A 143 -5.07 -5.38 -23.73
N THR A 144 -5.89 -4.96 -24.69
CA THR A 144 -5.72 -5.28 -26.11
C THR A 144 -5.62 -4.01 -26.94
N ALA A 145 -4.99 -4.09 -28.11
CA ALA A 145 -4.80 -2.93 -29.00
C ALA A 145 -6.09 -2.40 -29.68
N VAL A 146 -7.28 -2.82 -29.21
CA VAL A 146 -8.58 -2.39 -29.75
C VAL A 146 -9.44 -1.64 -28.75
N SER A 147 -9.01 -1.53 -27.49
CA SER A 147 -9.71 -0.78 -26.46
C SER A 147 -8.74 -0.10 -25.49
N TYR A 148 -9.11 1.09 -25.04
CA TYR A 148 -8.43 1.75 -23.95
C TYR A 148 -8.90 1.17 -22.61
N PRO A 149 -8.01 0.93 -21.63
CA PRO A 149 -8.41 0.52 -20.29
C PRO A 149 -9.32 1.55 -19.61
N ALA A 150 -10.20 1.09 -18.74
CA ALA A 150 -11.06 1.95 -17.96
C ALA A 150 -10.21 2.95 -17.13
N GLY A 151 -10.71 4.17 -16.95
CA GLY A 151 -9.97 5.26 -16.31
C GLY A 151 -9.16 6.13 -17.28
N SER A 152 -8.94 5.68 -18.53
CA SER A 152 -8.17 6.43 -19.52
C SER A 152 -8.83 7.74 -19.91
N LEU A 153 -8.02 8.78 -20.11
CA LEU A 153 -8.42 10.04 -20.74
C LEU A 153 -7.92 10.06 -22.18
N VAL A 154 -8.81 10.25 -23.14
CA VAL A 154 -8.48 10.09 -24.56
C VAL A 154 -9.09 11.21 -25.39
N LYS A 155 -8.31 11.77 -26.32
CA LYS A 155 -8.77 12.63 -27.42
C LYS A 155 -8.89 11.82 -28.69
N PHE A 156 -10.05 11.84 -29.33
CA PHE A 156 -10.31 11.08 -30.55
C PHE A 156 -10.25 11.98 -31.80
N GLY A 157 -9.54 11.51 -32.82
CA GLY A 157 -9.39 12.23 -34.09
C GLY A 157 -8.74 13.61 -33.91
N SER A 158 -9.21 14.59 -34.69
CA SER A 158 -8.74 15.99 -34.60
C SER A 158 -9.54 16.85 -33.62
N SER A 159 -10.44 16.25 -32.82
CA SER A 159 -11.25 16.98 -31.85
C SER A 159 -10.40 17.43 -30.65
N ALA A 160 -10.71 18.60 -30.10
CA ALA A 160 -10.14 19.04 -28.82
C ALA A 160 -10.82 18.37 -27.62
N ASP A 161 -11.95 17.68 -27.84
CA ASP A 161 -12.75 17.04 -26.81
C ASP A 161 -11.99 15.90 -26.13
N VAL A 162 -12.03 15.87 -24.80
CA VAL A 162 -11.47 14.78 -23.99
C VAL A 162 -12.60 13.88 -23.52
N TYR A 163 -12.36 12.58 -23.62
CA TYR A 163 -13.27 11.55 -23.17
C TYR A 163 -12.64 10.74 -22.04
N TYR A 164 -13.44 10.40 -21.04
CA TYR A 164 -13.11 9.41 -20.02
C TYR A 164 -13.65 8.05 -20.43
N ILE A 165 -12.84 6.99 -20.31
CA ILE A 165 -13.25 5.61 -20.61
C ILE A 165 -13.78 4.95 -19.34
N ASN A 166 -15.04 4.51 -19.40
CA ASN A 166 -15.72 3.87 -18.28
C ASN A 166 -15.35 2.39 -18.12
N THR A 167 -15.74 1.83 -16.97
CA THR A 167 -15.62 0.39 -16.69
C THR A 167 -16.48 -0.49 -17.61
N ASP A 168 -17.50 0.07 -18.25
CA ASP A 168 -18.28 -0.60 -19.31
C ASP A 168 -17.67 -0.45 -20.71
N GLY A 169 -16.50 0.19 -20.82
CA GLY A 169 -15.79 0.46 -22.07
C GLY A 169 -16.32 1.66 -22.87
N LYS A 170 -17.35 2.36 -22.39
CA LYS A 170 -17.93 3.51 -23.10
C LYS A 170 -17.16 4.81 -22.85
N ALA A 171 -17.18 5.70 -23.83
CA ALA A 171 -16.57 7.02 -23.73
C ALA A 171 -17.57 8.06 -23.20
N GLN A 172 -17.24 8.76 -22.12
CA GLN A 172 -17.98 9.93 -21.65
C GLN A 172 -17.21 11.21 -21.97
N LYS A 173 -17.83 12.15 -22.69
CA LYS A 173 -17.21 13.45 -22.97
C LYS A 173 -17.14 14.27 -21.69
N ILE A 174 -15.99 14.92 -21.46
CA ILE A 174 -15.82 15.93 -20.43
C ILE A 174 -16.20 17.29 -21.05
N THR A 175 -17.28 17.91 -20.58
CA THR A 175 -17.90 19.03 -21.32
C THR A 175 -17.08 20.31 -21.32
N THR A 176 -16.31 20.57 -20.27
CA THR A 176 -15.54 21.82 -20.12
C THR A 176 -14.24 21.58 -19.35
N GLU A 177 -13.28 22.50 -19.50
CA GLU A 177 -12.05 22.51 -18.71
C GLU A 177 -12.33 22.65 -17.20
N SER A 178 -13.36 23.40 -16.81
CA SER A 178 -13.77 23.49 -15.41
C SER A 178 -14.18 22.13 -14.84
N VAL A 179 -14.87 21.30 -15.62
CA VAL A 179 -15.25 19.94 -15.21
C VAL A 179 -14.04 19.00 -15.21
N PHE A 180 -13.11 19.19 -16.15
CA PHE A 180 -11.86 18.45 -16.21
C PHE A 180 -11.03 18.66 -14.92
N VAL A 181 -10.81 19.91 -14.54
CA VAL A 181 -10.07 20.27 -13.31
C VAL A 181 -10.85 19.86 -12.05
N ALA A 182 -12.18 20.02 -12.04
CA ALA A 182 -13.00 19.62 -10.90
C ALA A 182 -12.92 18.10 -10.62
N ASN A 183 -12.70 17.28 -11.64
CA ASN A 183 -12.47 15.83 -11.51
C ASN A 183 -10.99 15.47 -11.28
N ARG A 184 -10.12 16.46 -11.00
CA ARG A 184 -8.68 16.29 -10.74
C ARG A 184 -7.94 15.61 -11.90
N PHE A 185 -8.41 15.82 -13.13
CA PHE A 185 -7.70 15.34 -14.30
C PHE A 185 -6.51 16.25 -14.63
N SER A 186 -5.46 15.66 -15.23
CA SER A 186 -4.28 16.39 -15.70
C SER A 186 -4.13 16.19 -17.20
N TRP A 187 -3.82 17.29 -17.91
CA TRP A 187 -3.60 17.29 -19.35
C TRP A 187 -2.43 16.38 -19.78
N GLU A 188 -1.47 16.15 -18.88
CA GLU A 188 -0.33 15.26 -19.11
C GLU A 188 -0.74 13.78 -19.23
N ASN A 189 -1.91 13.42 -18.68
CA ASN A 189 -2.43 12.05 -18.71
C ASN A 189 -3.36 11.80 -19.90
N VAL A 190 -3.62 12.80 -20.74
CA VAL A 190 -4.54 12.67 -21.89
C VAL A 190 -3.82 12.02 -23.07
N LEU A 191 -4.35 10.87 -23.49
CA LEU A 191 -3.88 10.12 -24.65
C LEU A 191 -4.45 10.72 -25.94
N THR A 192 -3.68 10.60 -27.01
CA THR A 192 -4.18 10.87 -28.37
C THR A 192 -4.54 9.54 -29.01
N ALA A 193 -5.78 9.42 -29.46
CA ALA A 193 -6.29 8.15 -29.96
C ALA A 193 -5.61 7.73 -31.26
N THR A 194 -5.21 6.47 -31.31
CA THR A 194 -4.79 5.77 -32.54
C THR A 194 -5.86 4.80 -33.03
N ILE A 195 -6.80 4.44 -32.15
CA ILE A 195 -7.92 3.54 -32.40
C ILE A 195 -9.25 4.29 -32.46
N ALA A 196 -10.28 3.63 -32.99
CA ALA A 196 -11.61 4.19 -33.11
C ALA A 196 -12.22 4.49 -31.73
N MET A 197 -13.06 5.53 -31.67
CA MET A 197 -13.83 5.86 -30.47
C MET A 197 -14.86 4.77 -30.18
N PRO A 198 -14.98 4.29 -28.93
CA PRO A 198 -16.03 3.35 -28.54
C PRO A 198 -17.40 4.05 -28.50
N GLU A 199 -18.46 3.29 -28.19
CA GLU A 199 -19.78 3.87 -27.95
C GLU A 199 -19.73 4.95 -26.87
N THR A 200 -20.50 6.03 -27.07
CA THR A 200 -20.57 7.13 -26.13
C THR A 200 -21.63 6.89 -25.06
N ALA A 201 -21.32 7.24 -23.81
CA ALA A 201 -22.28 7.38 -22.72
C ALA A 201 -22.57 8.86 -22.45
N SER A 202 -23.48 9.15 -21.50
CA SER A 202 -23.83 10.52 -21.11
C SER A 202 -22.59 11.34 -20.72
N ASP A 203 -22.55 12.62 -21.05
CA ASP A 203 -21.40 13.47 -20.74
C ASP A 203 -21.15 13.65 -19.23
N ILE A 204 -19.90 13.84 -18.85
CA ILE A 204 -19.50 14.30 -17.52
C ILE A 204 -19.62 15.82 -17.51
N THR A 205 -20.63 16.32 -16.82
CA THR A 205 -20.98 17.76 -16.75
C THR A 205 -20.62 18.42 -15.42
N THR A 206 -20.27 17.64 -14.40
CA THR A 206 -19.90 18.09 -13.05
C THR A 206 -18.76 17.23 -12.48
N GLN A 207 -18.29 17.59 -11.29
CA GLN A 207 -17.44 16.68 -10.51
C GLN A 207 -18.21 15.37 -10.24
N ASN A 208 -17.52 14.24 -10.38
CA ASN A 208 -18.01 12.92 -10.04
C ASN A 208 -17.25 12.42 -8.80
N ALA A 209 -17.98 12.13 -7.72
CA ALA A 209 -17.41 11.69 -6.46
C ALA A 209 -16.54 10.42 -6.58
N GLY A 210 -16.93 9.47 -7.45
CA GLY A 210 -16.15 8.25 -7.69
C GLY A 210 -14.82 8.49 -8.41
N LEU A 211 -14.72 9.54 -9.24
CA LEU A 211 -13.49 9.86 -9.99
C LEU A 211 -12.47 10.64 -9.17
N VAL A 212 -12.92 11.29 -8.10
CA VAL A 212 -12.07 12.05 -7.17
C VAL A 212 -11.78 11.31 -5.86
N ASP A 213 -12.43 10.17 -5.63
CA ASP A 213 -12.19 9.34 -4.46
C ASP A 213 -10.80 8.71 -4.53
N THR A 214 -9.86 9.31 -3.79
CA THR A 214 -8.46 8.87 -3.72
C THR A 214 -8.32 7.52 -3.02
N ALA A 215 -9.29 7.13 -2.21
CA ALA A 215 -9.31 5.83 -1.54
C ALA A 215 -9.97 4.73 -2.39
N SER A 216 -10.50 5.04 -3.58
CA SER A 216 -11.27 4.10 -4.41
C SER A 216 -10.51 2.85 -4.82
N GLY A 217 -9.21 3.01 -5.11
CA GLY A 217 -8.33 1.88 -5.43
C GLY A 217 -7.52 1.37 -4.25
N ALA A 218 -7.67 1.98 -3.08
CA ALA A 218 -7.10 1.46 -1.85
C ALA A 218 -7.97 0.28 -1.44
N ALA A 219 -7.57 -0.92 -1.84
CA ALA A 219 -8.31 -2.13 -1.55
C ALA A 219 -8.69 -2.18 -0.06
N THR A 220 -9.89 -2.68 0.24
CA THR A 220 -10.32 -3.05 1.60
C THR A 220 -9.43 -4.12 2.22
N THR A 221 -8.40 -4.58 1.52
CA THR A 221 -7.42 -5.56 1.93
C THR A 221 -6.20 -4.90 2.60
N GLY A 222 -6.42 -4.41 3.83
CA GLY A 222 -5.48 -4.69 4.92
C GLY A 222 -5.46 -6.18 5.31
N THR A 223 -6.28 -6.97 4.63
CA THR A 223 -6.23 -8.43 4.57
C THR A 223 -5.18 -8.88 3.57
N VAL A 224 -3.98 -9.23 4.03
CA VAL A 224 -3.16 -10.20 3.28
C VAL A 224 -4.04 -11.44 3.09
N PRO A 225 -4.37 -11.88 1.85
CA PRO A 225 -5.01 -13.17 1.65
C PRO A 225 -3.94 -14.22 1.96
N GLY A 226 -3.82 -14.59 3.24
CA GLY A 226 -3.13 -15.82 3.62
C GLY A 226 -3.82 -16.96 2.88
N THR A 227 -3.05 -17.83 2.27
CA THR A 227 -3.59 -19.00 1.57
C THR A 227 -4.37 -19.85 2.58
N GLY A 228 -5.71 -19.86 2.47
CA GLY A 228 -6.62 -20.57 3.36
C GLY A 228 -7.80 -19.68 3.75
N THR A 229 -9.01 -20.17 3.53
CA THR A 229 -10.32 -19.48 3.46
C THR A 229 -10.82 -18.75 4.72
N GLY A 230 -9.97 -18.26 5.62
CA GLY A 230 -10.46 -17.61 6.83
C GLY A 230 -9.46 -16.85 7.69
N LEU A 231 -8.26 -16.51 7.20
CA LEU A 231 -7.29 -15.74 8.00
C LEU A 231 -6.73 -14.55 7.23
N SER A 232 -6.78 -13.38 7.86
CA SER A 232 -6.20 -12.14 7.38
C SER A 232 -5.08 -11.68 8.31
N VAL A 233 -4.03 -11.06 7.74
CA VAL A 233 -2.90 -10.54 8.52
C VAL A 233 -2.68 -9.07 8.15
N ALA A 234 -2.54 -8.22 9.16
CA ALA A 234 -2.32 -6.78 9.02
C ALA A 234 -1.22 -6.30 10.00
N LEU A 235 -0.67 -5.10 9.79
CA LEU A 235 0.12 -4.43 10.82
C LEU A 235 -0.80 -3.94 11.95
N ALA A 236 -0.31 -3.98 13.19
CA ALA A 236 -1.02 -3.37 14.30
C ALA A 236 -0.87 -1.84 14.27
N SER A 237 -1.91 -1.14 14.74
CA SER A 237 -1.99 0.33 14.75
C SER A 237 -0.92 1.00 15.60
N ASP A 238 -0.42 0.29 16.61
CA ASP A 238 0.59 0.70 17.57
C ASP A 238 1.93 -0.01 17.30
N ASN A 239 2.24 -0.22 16.01
CA ASN A 239 3.50 -0.84 15.61
C ASN A 239 4.70 -0.11 16.24
N PRO A 240 5.72 -0.83 16.74
CA PRO A 240 6.91 -0.20 17.31
C PRO A 240 7.55 0.77 16.31
N ALA A 241 7.92 1.96 16.78
CA ALA A 241 8.70 2.89 15.96
C ALA A 241 10.06 2.24 15.62
N SER A 242 10.56 2.46 14.41
CA SER A 242 11.90 1.99 14.01
C SER A 242 12.95 2.47 15.02
N ALA A 243 13.45 1.57 15.85
CA ALA A 243 14.40 1.92 16.89
C ALA A 243 15.77 2.21 16.25
N THR A 244 16.42 3.28 16.70
CA THR A 244 17.87 3.39 16.51
C THR A 244 18.50 2.38 17.44
N VAL A 245 19.24 1.42 16.88
CA VAL A 245 19.95 0.42 17.68
C VAL A 245 20.99 1.13 18.55
N ILE A 246 20.85 1.03 19.87
CA ILE A 246 21.89 1.42 20.83
C ILE A 246 22.63 0.15 21.24
N ALA A 247 23.71 -0.17 20.56
CA ALA A 247 24.68 -1.15 21.01
C ALA A 247 25.83 -0.42 21.69
N ASN A 248 26.11 -0.75 22.95
CA ASN A 248 27.27 -0.23 23.66
C ASN A 248 28.51 -0.98 23.15
N GLY A 249 29.42 -0.29 22.47
CA GLY A 249 30.53 -0.90 21.71
C GLY A 249 31.72 -1.37 22.54
N THR A 250 31.50 -2.02 23.69
CA THR A 250 32.58 -2.61 24.50
C THR A 250 32.35 -4.11 24.65
N ASP A 251 33.36 -4.92 24.27
CA ASP A 251 33.34 -6.38 24.40
C ASP A 251 32.91 -6.83 25.80
N GLY A 252 31.95 -7.75 25.87
CA GLY A 252 31.50 -8.39 27.11
C GLY A 252 30.40 -7.65 27.89
N GLN A 253 29.69 -6.70 27.27
CA GLN A 253 28.48 -6.11 27.86
C GLN A 253 27.26 -6.19 26.93
N ASN A 254 26.12 -6.49 27.56
CA ASN A 254 24.83 -6.81 26.94
C ASN A 254 24.42 -5.82 25.83
N ALA A 255 24.21 -6.34 24.61
CA ALA A 255 23.42 -5.68 23.59
C ALA A 255 21.94 -5.49 24.00
N GLN A 256 21.19 -4.68 23.25
CA GLN A 256 19.78 -4.46 23.52
C GLN A 256 18.99 -5.76 23.32
N ALA A 257 18.29 -6.19 24.37
CA ALA A 257 17.45 -7.38 24.36
C ALA A 257 15.96 -7.03 24.20
N LEU A 258 15.20 -7.96 23.63
CA LEU A 258 13.74 -7.91 23.43
C LEU A 258 13.23 -6.64 22.74
N VAL A 259 14.00 -6.12 21.78
CA VAL A 259 13.61 -5.00 20.93
C VAL A 259 12.35 -5.36 20.17
N SER A 260 11.29 -4.57 20.31
CA SER A 260 10.07 -4.75 19.51
C SER A 260 10.33 -4.29 18.07
N PHE A 261 10.21 -5.18 17.10
CA PHE A 261 10.45 -4.86 15.69
C PHE A 261 9.17 -4.61 14.90
N VAL A 262 8.20 -5.53 15.03
CA VAL A 262 6.94 -5.44 14.30
C VAL A 262 5.84 -6.10 15.12
N LYS A 263 4.64 -5.51 15.09
CA LYS A 263 3.42 -6.05 15.68
C LYS A 263 2.40 -6.27 14.58
N LEU A 264 1.89 -7.49 14.51
CA LEU A 264 0.99 -7.98 13.47
C LEU A 264 -0.34 -8.40 14.09
N ASN A 265 -1.45 -8.05 13.44
CA ASN A 265 -2.78 -8.48 13.78
C ASN A 265 -3.21 -9.62 12.86
N PHE A 266 -3.58 -10.74 13.43
CA PHE A 266 -4.11 -11.90 12.73
C PHE A 266 -5.61 -11.99 13.04
N THR A 267 -6.46 -11.87 12.03
CA THR A 267 -7.92 -11.88 12.19
C THR A 267 -8.50 -13.08 11.46
N ALA A 268 -9.14 -13.97 12.24
CA ALA A 268 -9.86 -15.10 11.68
C ALA A 268 -11.30 -14.70 11.33
N SER A 269 -11.79 -15.23 10.21
CA SER A 269 -13.19 -15.15 9.81
C SER A 269 -14.10 -15.85 10.83
N ALA A 270 -15.39 -15.52 10.81
CA ALA A 270 -16.36 -16.06 11.77
C ALA A 270 -16.72 -17.55 11.51
N ASP A 271 -16.22 -18.12 10.42
CA ASP A 271 -16.43 -19.49 9.95
C ASP A 271 -15.61 -20.54 10.70
N GLY A 272 -14.50 -20.16 11.34
CA GLY A 272 -13.71 -21.10 12.13
C GLY A 272 -12.52 -20.46 12.84
N ALA A 273 -12.05 -21.11 13.91
CA ALA A 273 -10.77 -20.76 14.50
C ALA A 273 -9.65 -21.23 13.56
N VAL A 274 -8.60 -20.42 13.41
CA VAL A 274 -7.49 -20.73 12.50
C VAL A 274 -6.19 -20.89 13.29
N LYS A 275 -5.48 -22.00 13.08
CA LYS A 275 -4.18 -22.25 13.71
C LYS A 275 -3.05 -21.91 12.74
N VAL A 276 -2.16 -21.01 13.14
CA VAL A 276 -0.96 -20.66 12.37
C VAL A 276 0.15 -21.67 12.69
N THR A 277 0.69 -22.33 11.67
CA THR A 277 1.72 -23.38 11.79
C THR A 277 3.09 -22.95 11.28
N ASN A 278 3.13 -21.97 10.37
CA ASN A 278 4.36 -21.34 9.89
C ASN A 278 4.18 -19.83 9.82
N LEU A 279 5.18 -19.08 10.28
CA LEU A 279 5.27 -17.64 10.10
C LEU A 279 6.71 -17.28 9.71
N LYS A 280 6.89 -16.77 8.50
CA LYS A 280 8.17 -16.32 7.96
C LYS A 280 8.14 -14.80 7.78
N LEU A 281 9.17 -14.13 8.28
CA LEU A 281 9.32 -12.68 8.17
C LEU A 281 10.67 -12.34 7.52
N LYS A 282 10.67 -11.36 6.64
CA LYS A 282 11.86 -10.81 6.00
C LYS A 282 12.39 -9.62 6.79
N ARG A 283 13.68 -9.64 7.12
CA ARG A 283 14.44 -8.52 7.68
C ARG A 283 14.56 -7.41 6.63
N THR A 284 14.30 -6.18 7.04
CA THR A 284 14.39 -4.96 6.24
C THR A 284 15.28 -3.93 6.93
N GLY A 285 15.58 -2.83 6.23
CA GLY A 285 16.47 -1.78 6.71
C GLY A 285 17.94 -2.03 6.36
N ILE A 286 18.81 -1.23 6.97
CA ILE A 286 20.26 -1.24 6.75
C ILE A 286 20.92 -1.97 7.92
N SER A 287 21.02 -3.29 7.80
CA SER A 287 21.65 -4.21 8.76
C SER A 287 22.13 -5.48 8.08
N ALA A 288 22.94 -6.29 8.77
CA ALA A 288 23.33 -7.64 8.37
C ALA A 288 22.50 -8.68 9.14
N ASP A 289 22.38 -9.89 8.60
CA ASP A 289 21.69 -11.00 9.27
C ASP A 289 22.32 -11.32 10.64
N SER A 290 23.64 -11.18 10.73
CA SER A 290 24.42 -11.35 11.96
C SER A 290 24.22 -10.25 13.01
N ASP A 291 23.56 -9.13 12.68
CA ASP A 291 23.30 -8.06 13.66
C ASP A 291 22.18 -8.45 14.66
N VAL A 292 21.42 -9.52 14.36
CA VAL A 292 20.32 -10.03 15.20
C VAL A 292 20.72 -11.40 15.75
N ASP A 293 20.82 -11.49 17.07
CA ASP A 293 21.26 -12.71 17.76
C ASP A 293 20.11 -13.73 17.87
N ALA A 294 18.95 -13.27 18.33
CA ALA A 294 17.78 -14.12 18.52
C ALA A 294 16.47 -13.37 18.27
N LEU A 295 15.44 -14.10 17.83
CA LEU A 295 14.10 -13.57 17.59
C LEU A 295 13.03 -14.45 18.23
N TYR A 296 11.95 -13.80 18.67
CA TYR A 296 10.87 -14.35 19.48
C TYR A 296 9.52 -13.79 19.05
N LEU A 297 8.48 -14.61 19.12
CA LEU A 297 7.09 -14.18 18.96
C LEU A 297 6.41 -14.09 20.32
N TYR A 298 5.72 -12.99 20.58
CA TYR A 298 4.94 -12.75 21.81
C TYR A 298 3.48 -12.44 21.51
N ASP A 299 2.59 -12.84 22.42
CA ASP A 299 1.17 -12.49 22.37
C ASP A 299 0.96 -11.02 22.81
N GLY A 300 0.45 -10.19 21.90
CA GLY A 300 0.33 -8.75 22.12
C GLY A 300 1.68 -8.06 22.38
N ASP A 301 1.67 -6.97 23.14
CA ASP A 301 2.89 -6.22 23.48
C ASP A 301 3.62 -6.72 24.72
N SER A 302 3.00 -7.60 25.50
CA SER A 302 3.59 -8.10 26.74
C SER A 302 4.69 -9.12 26.47
N VAL A 303 5.74 -9.11 27.28
CA VAL A 303 6.81 -10.13 27.27
C VAL A 303 6.47 -11.36 28.14
N THR A 304 5.21 -11.49 28.59
CA THR A 304 4.79 -12.56 29.51
C THR A 304 4.41 -13.86 28.82
N THR A 305 3.92 -13.77 27.58
CA THR A 305 3.37 -14.92 26.84
C THR A 305 4.13 -15.08 25.53
N MET A 306 5.20 -15.87 25.57
CA MET A 306 5.96 -16.24 24.38
C MET A 306 5.19 -17.31 23.58
N LEU A 307 5.02 -17.08 22.28
CA LEU A 307 4.32 -17.97 21.36
C LEU A 307 5.29 -18.91 20.64
N ALA A 308 6.48 -18.41 20.29
CA ALA A 308 7.55 -19.22 19.75
C ALA A 308 8.90 -18.56 20.00
N ASP A 309 9.91 -19.41 20.18
CA ASP A 309 11.31 -19.10 20.10
C ASP A 309 11.87 -19.70 18.81
N GLY A 310 12.90 -19.06 18.26
CA GLY A 310 13.62 -19.58 17.11
C GLY A 310 13.54 -18.67 15.90
N ALA A 311 14.60 -17.90 15.70
CA ALA A 311 15.58 -18.19 14.64
C ALA A 311 16.56 -17.02 14.56
N SER A 312 17.83 -17.33 14.31
CA SER A 312 18.75 -16.36 13.73
C SER A 312 18.26 -15.99 12.32
N VAL A 313 18.54 -14.77 11.89
CA VAL A 313 18.18 -14.37 10.53
C VAL A 313 19.12 -15.08 9.55
N SER A 314 18.57 -15.65 8.49
CA SER A 314 19.33 -16.28 7.42
C SER A 314 18.77 -15.91 6.06
N SER A 315 19.63 -15.46 5.16
CA SER A 315 19.25 -14.96 3.83
C SER A 315 18.18 -13.86 3.89
N ASN A 316 18.25 -13.01 4.91
CA ASN A 316 17.26 -11.99 5.29
C ASN A 316 15.92 -12.51 5.83
N TYR A 317 15.77 -13.78 6.21
CA TYR A 317 14.51 -14.28 6.79
C TYR A 317 14.70 -14.87 8.17
N VAL A 318 13.68 -14.68 9.00
CA VAL A 318 13.40 -15.45 10.21
C VAL A 318 12.19 -16.33 9.92
N THR A 319 12.23 -17.59 10.32
CA THR A 319 11.13 -18.54 10.09
C THR A 319 10.79 -19.27 11.38
N PHE A 320 9.55 -19.07 11.83
CA PHE A 320 8.95 -19.82 12.92
C PHE A 320 8.11 -20.94 12.31
N ASN A 321 8.39 -22.19 12.68
CA ASN A 321 7.64 -23.35 12.19
C ASN A 321 7.35 -24.29 13.35
N ASN A 322 6.07 -24.60 13.55
CA ASN A 322 5.63 -25.60 14.49
C ASN A 322 4.42 -26.33 13.91
N SER A 323 4.60 -27.61 13.56
CA SER A 323 3.54 -28.46 13.01
C SER A 323 2.36 -28.65 13.98
N ASN A 324 2.58 -28.49 15.29
CA ASN A 324 1.51 -28.53 16.30
C ASN A 324 0.76 -27.18 16.43
N GLY A 325 1.23 -26.14 15.75
CA GLY A 325 0.71 -24.77 15.83
C GLY A 325 1.60 -23.84 16.66
N ILE A 326 1.82 -22.63 16.15
CA ILE A 326 2.49 -21.52 16.83
C ILE A 326 1.48 -20.81 17.73
N PHE A 327 0.30 -20.48 17.18
CA PHE A 327 -0.82 -19.91 17.91
C PHE A 327 -2.14 -20.14 17.16
N THR A 328 -3.25 -20.00 17.88
CA THR A 328 -4.60 -20.07 17.30
C THR A 328 -5.28 -18.72 17.42
N VAL A 329 -5.94 -18.30 16.33
CA VAL A 329 -6.82 -17.14 16.28
C VAL A 329 -8.27 -17.63 16.38
N PRO A 330 -9.02 -17.26 17.43
CA PRO A 330 -10.42 -17.67 17.55
C PRO A 330 -11.30 -17.13 16.41
N ALA A 331 -12.35 -17.85 16.05
CA ALA A 331 -13.30 -17.44 15.00
C ALA A 331 -13.84 -16.02 15.25
N GLY A 332 -13.80 -15.18 14.22
CA GLY A 332 -14.27 -13.79 14.27
C GLY A 332 -13.45 -12.87 15.17
N ALA A 333 -12.31 -13.32 15.70
CA ALA A 333 -11.46 -12.55 16.60
C ALA A 333 -10.15 -12.12 15.92
N THR A 334 -9.55 -11.08 16.48
CA THR A 334 -8.21 -10.61 16.11
C THR A 334 -7.23 -10.91 17.23
N LYS A 335 -6.09 -11.52 16.90
CA LYS A 335 -4.98 -11.75 17.82
C LYS A 335 -3.76 -10.95 17.37
N SER A 336 -3.20 -10.16 18.27
CA SER A 336 -1.95 -9.42 18.01
C SER A 336 -0.74 -10.28 18.36
N VAL A 337 0.28 -10.27 17.52
CA VAL A 337 1.54 -10.97 17.73
C VAL A 337 2.69 -10.01 17.47
N THR A 338 3.62 -9.91 18.41
CA THR A 338 4.79 -9.03 18.30
C THR A 338 6.05 -9.83 18.10
N LEU A 339 6.82 -9.49 17.06
CA LEU A 339 8.18 -9.96 16.87
C LEU A 339 9.13 -9.11 17.71
N ARG A 340 9.86 -9.78 18.59
CA ARG A 340 10.92 -9.19 19.41
C ARG A 340 12.24 -9.88 19.14
N GLY A 341 13.35 -9.22 19.40
CA GLY A 341 14.64 -9.90 19.35
C GLY A 341 15.77 -9.20 20.08
N ASP A 342 16.84 -9.96 20.20
CA ASP A 342 18.08 -9.57 20.82
C ASP A 342 19.08 -9.24 19.72
N LEU A 343 19.88 -8.19 19.96
CA LEU A 343 20.93 -7.79 19.04
C LEU A 343 22.22 -8.50 19.36
N LEU A 344 23.07 -8.72 18.36
CA LEU A 344 24.39 -9.27 18.60
C LEU A 344 25.28 -8.22 19.29
N ASP A 345 26.11 -8.66 20.23
CA ASP A 345 27.14 -7.82 20.84
C ASP A 345 28.01 -7.15 19.76
N ASN A 346 28.41 -5.90 20.00
CA ASN A 346 29.19 -5.07 19.07
C ASN A 346 28.53 -4.73 17.72
N THR A 347 27.19 -4.86 17.59
CA THR A 347 26.47 -4.32 16.43
C THR A 347 26.78 -2.82 16.27
N GLY A 348 27.25 -2.38 15.09
CA GLY A 348 27.65 -0.99 14.88
C GLY A 348 26.49 0.03 15.04
N SER A 349 26.79 1.29 15.36
CA SER A 349 25.78 2.35 15.44
C SER A 349 25.21 2.71 14.05
N GLY A 350 23.97 3.21 14.00
CA GLY A 350 23.35 3.71 12.78
C GLY A 350 22.70 2.63 11.89
N LYS A 351 22.55 1.40 12.40
CA LYS A 351 21.76 0.36 11.75
C LYS A 351 20.27 0.64 11.90
N THR A 352 19.51 0.27 10.86
CA THR A 352 18.05 0.19 10.92
C THR A 352 17.63 -1.25 10.70
N ILE A 353 16.83 -1.78 11.63
CA ILE A 353 16.38 -3.17 11.61
C ILE A 353 14.85 -3.15 11.65
N GLY A 354 14.23 -3.70 10.62
CA GLY A 354 12.79 -3.90 10.54
C GLY A 354 12.49 -5.32 10.09
N PHE A 355 11.22 -5.71 10.21
CA PHE A 355 10.74 -6.99 9.73
C PHE A 355 9.36 -6.84 9.09
N GLN A 356 9.08 -7.64 8.06
CA GLN A 356 7.79 -7.67 7.38
C GLN A 356 7.46 -9.07 6.89
N ILE A 357 6.18 -9.36 6.66
CA ILE A 357 5.77 -10.53 5.86
C ILE A 357 5.97 -10.16 4.39
N GLU A 358 6.67 -10.99 3.61
CA GLU A 358 6.93 -10.71 2.19
C GLU A 358 5.83 -11.26 1.30
N SER A 359 5.34 -12.47 1.58
CA SER A 359 4.29 -13.13 0.80
C SER A 359 3.23 -13.74 1.70
N ALA A 360 2.00 -13.87 1.19
CA ALA A 360 0.95 -14.66 1.82
C ALA A 360 1.38 -16.11 2.12
N SER A 361 2.23 -16.69 1.27
CA SER A 361 2.78 -18.03 1.45
C SER A 361 3.75 -18.14 2.64
N ASP A 362 4.24 -17.01 3.16
CA ASP A 362 5.08 -17.00 4.36
C ASP A 362 4.26 -17.24 5.64
N VAL A 363 2.92 -17.20 5.55
CA VAL A 363 2.01 -17.61 6.62
C VAL A 363 1.32 -18.90 6.20
N THR A 364 1.52 -19.98 6.96
CA THR A 364 0.81 -21.24 6.74
C THR A 364 -0.11 -21.52 7.91
N THR A 365 -1.30 -22.02 7.61
CA THR A 365 -2.31 -22.42 8.60
C THR A 365 -2.62 -23.90 8.46
N ASP A 366 -3.31 -24.49 9.43
CA ASP A 366 -3.74 -25.89 9.36
C ASP A 366 -4.88 -26.16 8.36
N GLY A 367 -5.36 -25.13 7.65
CA GLY A 367 -6.55 -25.19 6.82
C GLY A 367 -7.79 -25.33 7.71
N ALA A 368 -8.69 -24.34 7.68
CA ALA A 368 -9.99 -24.52 8.31
C ALA A 368 -10.72 -25.69 7.63
N THR A 369 -11.06 -26.74 8.37
CA THR A 369 -12.06 -27.74 7.97
C THR A 369 -13.45 -27.16 7.98
#